data_AF-A0A818UL75-F1
#
_entry.id   AF-A0A818UL75-F1
#
_cell.length_a   1.000
_cell.length_b   1.000
_cell.length_c   1.000
_cell.angle_alpha   90.00
_cell.angle_beta   90.00
_cell.angle_gamma   90.00
#
_symmetry.space_group_name_H-M   'P 1'
#
loop_
_entity.id
_entity.type
_entity.pdbx_description
1 polymer ?
#
loop_
_entity_poly.entity_id
_entity_poly.type
_entity_poly.pdbx_seq_one_letter_code
_entity_poly.pdbx_strand_id
1 'polypeptide(L)'
;MVLVDYLWSFKIKHTKEGLLSMANAGSHTNGSQSFVTTVATPWLDNKHVVFGEVTGGMDIVRKIEALGSQSGKTQKRITIGSCGELDR
;
A
#
# COMPACT_ATOMS: atom_id res chain seq x y z
N MET A 1 -7.85 1.18 7.17
CA MET A 1 -6.70 0.30 6.85
C MET A 1 -6.50 -0.58 8.06
N VAL A 2 -6.80 -1.87 7.98
CA VAL A 2 -6.58 -2.76 9.11
C VAL A 2 -5.19 -3.34 8.97
N LEU A 3 -4.34 -3.07 9.96
CA LEU A 3 -3.08 -3.76 10.14
C LEU A 3 -3.44 -5.14 10.69
N VAL A 4 -3.46 -6.13 9.82
CA VAL A 4 -3.49 -7.52 10.26
C VAL A 4 -2.04 -7.85 10.58
N ASP A 5 -1.73 -8.19 11.83
CA ASP A 5 -0.37 -8.43 12.35
C ASP A 5 0.31 -9.61 11.61
N TYR A 6 0.81 -9.33 10.42
CA TYR A 6 1.65 -10.25 9.67
C TYR A 6 3.11 -9.90 10.00
N LEU A 7 3.79 -10.85 10.65
CA LEU A 7 5.23 -10.81 10.91
C LEU A 7 5.98 -10.30 9.67
N TRP A 8 6.80 -9.26 9.83
CA TRP A 8 7.61 -8.60 8.80
C TRP A 8 8.42 -9.61 7.98
N SER A 9 7.84 -10.14 6.90
CA SER A 9 8.40 -11.22 6.10
C SER A 9 7.75 -11.29 4.71
N PHE A 10 8.42 -11.91 3.74
CA PHE A 10 7.93 -12.06 2.36
C PHE A 10 6.93 -13.22 2.17
N LYS A 11 6.19 -13.57 3.23
CA LYS A 11 5.22 -14.68 3.20
C LYS A 11 4.01 -14.36 2.34
N ILE A 12 3.55 -13.11 2.38
CA ILE A 12 2.41 -12.65 1.59
C ILE A 12 2.91 -12.16 0.23
N LYS A 13 2.23 -12.59 -0.83
CA LYS A 13 2.52 -12.24 -2.22
C LYS A 13 1.54 -11.17 -2.70
N HIS A 14 1.95 -10.38 -3.69
CA HIS A 14 1.15 -9.28 -4.23
C HIS A 14 0.12 -9.78 -5.26
N THR A 15 -0.82 -10.61 -4.81
CA THR A 15 -1.74 -11.37 -5.67
C THR A 15 -3.05 -10.66 -6.00
N LYS A 16 -3.36 -9.55 -5.34
CA LYS A 16 -4.62 -8.81 -5.49
C LYS A 16 -4.44 -7.31 -5.26
N GLU A 17 -5.47 -6.55 -5.61
CA GLU A 17 -5.62 -5.16 -5.18
C GLU A 17 -5.86 -5.03 -3.67
N GLY A 18 -5.67 -3.83 -3.13
CA GLY A 18 -5.93 -3.50 -1.74
C GLY A 18 -4.86 -3.99 -0.76
N LEU A 19 -3.75 -4.55 -1.22
CA LEU A 19 -2.64 -4.96 -0.35
C LEU A 19 -1.81 -3.74 0.02
N LEU A 20 -1.54 -3.57 1.32
CA LEU A 20 -0.66 -2.54 1.85
C LEU A 20 0.76 -3.10 1.98
N SER A 21 1.72 -2.42 1.37
CA SER A 21 3.10 -2.91 1.25
C SER A 21 4.14 -1.80 1.42
N MET A 22 5.33 -2.17 1.88
CA MET A 22 6.43 -1.25 2.19
C MET A 22 7.17 -0.80 0.92
N ALA A 23 7.26 0.50 0.70
CA ALA A 23 8.19 1.05 -0.30
C ALA A 23 9.62 1.04 0.25
N ASN A 24 10.60 0.84 -0.62
CA ASN A 24 12.02 0.81 -0.26
C ASN A 24 12.91 1.15 -1.46
N ALA A 25 14.21 1.35 -1.20
CA ALA A 25 15.27 1.57 -2.17
C ALA A 25 16.22 0.36 -2.27
N GLY A 26 15.71 -0.86 -2.01
CA GLY A 26 16.48 -2.09 -1.92
C GLY A 26 16.39 -2.78 -0.55
N SER A 27 17.04 -3.93 -0.42
CA SER A 27 16.99 -4.76 0.79
C SER A 27 17.36 -3.97 2.04
N HIS A 28 16.58 -4.14 3.10
CA HIS A 28 16.79 -3.49 4.41
C HIS A 28 16.75 -1.94 4.41
N THR A 29 16.04 -1.33 3.45
CA THR A 29 15.85 0.13 3.38
C THR A 29 14.40 0.57 3.58
N ASN A 30 13.60 -0.24 4.29
CA ASN A 30 12.23 0.14 4.64
C ASN A 30 12.24 1.34 5.60
N GLY A 31 11.44 2.35 5.30
CA GLY A 31 11.23 3.53 6.13
C GLY A 31 9.75 3.66 6.54
N SER A 32 9.15 4.83 6.33
CA SER A 32 7.71 5.06 6.56
C SER A 32 6.88 5.05 5.28
N GLN A 33 7.52 5.04 4.10
CA GLN A 33 6.81 5.04 2.83
C GLN A 33 6.14 3.69 2.58
N SER A 34 4.88 3.74 2.22
CA SER A 34 4.07 2.57 1.87
C SER A 34 3.27 2.83 0.60
N PHE A 35 2.77 1.76 0.01
CA PHE A 35 1.87 1.82 -1.14
C PHE A 35 0.73 0.82 -0.96
N VAL A 36 -0.39 1.10 -1.64
CA VAL A 36 -1.54 0.20 -1.74
C VAL A 36 -1.64 -0.28 -3.18
N THR A 37 -1.74 -1.59 -3.40
CA THR A 37 -1.91 -2.15 -4.74
C THR A 37 -3.31 -1.86 -5.30
N THR A 38 -3.42 -1.57 -6.59
CA THR A 38 -4.71 -1.44 -7.30
C THR A 38 -4.94 -2.55 -8.33
N VAL A 39 -3.94 -3.41 -8.50
CA VAL A 39 -3.94 -4.64 -9.30
C VAL A 39 -2.98 -5.65 -8.64
N ALA A 40 -2.98 -6.90 -9.10
CA ALA A 40 -1.93 -7.85 -8.72
C ALA A 40 -0.57 -7.37 -9.27
N THR A 41 0.48 -7.44 -8.44
CA THR A 41 1.83 -6.96 -8.78
C THR A 41 2.93 -7.98 -8.43
N PRO A 42 2.89 -9.21 -8.98
CA PRO A 42 3.78 -10.31 -8.59
C PRO A 42 5.28 -10.01 -8.79
N TRP A 43 5.65 -9.05 -9.64
CA TRP A 43 7.05 -8.63 -9.83
C TRP A 43 7.66 -7.92 -8.61
N LEU A 44 6.84 -7.52 -7.63
CA LEU A 44 7.24 -6.93 -6.35
C LEU A 44 7.49 -7.98 -5.25
N ASP A 45 7.17 -9.24 -5.50
CA ASP A 45 7.33 -10.32 -4.52
C ASP A 45 8.79 -10.50 -4.11
N ASN A 46 8.99 -10.74 -2.81
CA ASN A 46 10.30 -10.85 -2.17
C ASN A 46 11.17 -9.57 -2.22
N LYS A 47 10.63 -8.46 -2.73
CA LYS A 47 11.28 -7.14 -2.75
C LYS A 47 10.58 -6.14 -1.84
N HIS A 48 9.26 -6.23 -1.76
CA HIS A 48 8.42 -5.40 -0.90
C HIS A 48 7.65 -6.29 0.08
N VAL A 49 7.55 -5.85 1.33
CA VAL A 49 6.86 -6.59 2.39
C VAL A 49 5.41 -6.13 2.44
N VAL A 50 4.47 -7.04 2.18
CA VAL A 50 3.05 -6.82 2.44
C VAL A 50 2.79 -7.00 3.93
N PHE A 51 2.12 -6.02 4.55
CA PHE A 51 1.90 -6.00 6.01
C PHE A 51 0.46 -5.64 6.41
N GLY A 52 -0.45 -5.52 5.45
CA GLY A 52 -1.87 -5.29 5.72
C GLY A 52 -2.71 -5.29 4.45
N GLU A 53 -4.00 -5.04 4.63
CA GLU A 53 -4.93 -4.87 3.51
C GLU A 53 -6.00 -3.81 3.81
N VAL A 54 -6.55 -3.25 2.73
CA VAL A 54 -7.69 -2.34 2.81
C VAL A 54 -8.95 -3.15 3.05
N THR A 55 -9.51 -3.03 4.24
CA THR A 55 -10.77 -3.70 4.64
C THR A 55 -12.02 -2.86 4.36
N GLY A 56 -11.86 -1.57 4.07
CA GLY A 56 -12.93 -0.64 3.73
C GLY A 56 -12.38 0.62 3.08
N GLY A 57 -13.17 1.25 2.21
CA GLY A 57 -12.78 2.46 1.48
C GLY A 57 -11.93 2.21 0.23
N MET A 58 -12.03 1.05 -0.41
CA MET A 58 -11.34 0.80 -1.70
C MET A 58 -11.83 1.75 -2.81
N ASP A 59 -13.07 2.24 -2.76
CA ASP A 59 -13.54 3.27 -3.70
C ASP A 59 -12.74 4.58 -3.58
N ILE A 60 -12.28 4.93 -2.37
CA ILE A 60 -11.41 6.08 -2.13
C ILE A 60 -10.02 5.82 -2.73
N VAL A 61 -9.47 4.62 -2.56
CA VAL A 61 -8.20 4.22 -3.20
C VAL A 61 -8.30 4.36 -4.72
N ARG A 62 -9.39 3.91 -5.33
CA ARG A 62 -9.64 4.07 -6.78
C ARG A 62 -9.80 5.52 -7.21
N LYS A 63 -10.44 6.37 -6.40
CA LYS A 63 -10.51 7.83 -6.65
C LYS A 63 -9.12 8.48 -6.60
N ILE A 64 -8.25 8.04 -5.68
CA ILE A 64 -6.85 8.50 -5.61
C ILE A 64 -6.07 8.03 -6.85
N GLU A 65 -6.21 6.77 -7.24
CA GLU A 65 -5.58 6.20 -8.44
C GLU A 65 -5.97 6.95 -9.72
N ALA A 66 -7.24 7.30 -9.89
CA ALA A 66 -7.75 8.04 -11.05
C ALA A 66 -7.13 9.43 -11.22
N LEU A 67 -6.55 10.00 -10.15
CA LEU A 67 -5.82 11.26 -10.17
C LEU A 67 -4.31 11.09 -10.45
N GLY A 68 -3.84 9.85 -10.62
CA GLY A 68 -2.46 9.53 -10.97
C GLY A 68 -2.11 9.81 -12.42
N SER A 69 -0.86 9.52 -12.77
CA SER A 69 -0.36 9.55 -14.14
C SER A 69 0.74 8.51 -14.31
N GLN A 70 1.14 8.21 -15.55
CA GLN A 70 2.20 7.23 -15.84
C GLN A 70 3.56 7.59 -15.20
N SER A 71 3.83 8.87 -14.93
CA SER A 71 5.06 9.30 -14.24
C SER A 71 4.99 9.18 -12.72
N GLY A 72 3.84 8.78 -12.17
CA GLY A 72 3.58 8.75 -10.73
C GLY A 72 3.18 10.11 -10.14
N LYS A 73 3.31 11.22 -10.89
CA LYS A 73 2.86 12.54 -10.42
C LYS A 73 1.33 12.61 -10.42
N THR A 74 0.75 13.10 -9.33
CA THR A 74 -0.70 13.30 -9.22
C THR A 74 -1.13 14.61 -9.88
N GLN A 75 -2.34 14.62 -10.46
CA GLN A 75 -2.94 15.80 -11.08
C GLN A 75 -3.37 16.85 -10.04
N LYS A 76 -3.66 16.41 -8.82
CA LYS A 76 -4.06 17.24 -7.68
C LYS A 76 -3.25 16.87 -6.45
N ARG A 77 -3.17 17.78 -5.48
CA ARG A 77 -2.61 17.49 -4.16
C ARG A 77 -3.55 16.50 -3.44
N ILE A 78 -2.99 15.41 -2.96
CA ILE A 78 -3.70 14.38 -2.18
C ILE A 78 -2.99 14.28 -0.84
N THR A 79 -3.74 14.44 0.25
CA THR A 79 -3.19 14.46 1.61
C THR A 79 -4.03 13.59 2.53
N ILE A 80 -3.38 12.91 3.47
CA ILE A 80 -4.06 12.29 4.60
C ILE A 80 -4.48 13.42 5.55
N GLY A 81 -5.78 13.73 5.60
CA GLY A 81 -6.30 14.82 6.42
C GLY A 81 -6.32 14.49 7.92
N SER A 82 -6.54 13.23 8.27
CA SER A 82 -6.48 12.69 9.63
C SER A 82 -6.21 11.19 9.57
N CYS A 83 -5.53 10.65 10.57
CA CYS A 83 -5.27 9.22 10.74
C CYS A 83 -5.24 8.85 12.23
N GLY A 84 -5.41 7.56 12.51
CA GLY A 84 -5.41 7.01 13.86
C GLY A 84 -5.57 5.49 13.82
N GLU A 85 -5.55 4.90 15.01
CA GLU A 85 -5.92 3.50 15.23
C GLU A 85 -7.41 3.44 15.61
N LEU A 86 -8.10 2.38 15.19
CA LEU A 86 -9.44 2.09 15.70
C LEU A 86 -9.26 1.21 16.94
N ASP A 87 -9.83 1.62 18.07
CA ASP A 87 -9.80 0.82 19.28
C ASP A 87 -10.38 -0.58 19.01
N ARG A 88 -9.74 -1.59 19.59
CA ARG A 88 -10.09 -3.01 19.43
C ARG A 88 -11.37 -3.39 20.16
#